data_AF-A0A0W0R595-F1
#
_entry.id   AF-A0A0W0R595-F1
#
_cell.length_a   1.000
_cell.length_b   1.000
_cell.length_c   1.000
_cell.angle_alpha   90.00
_cell.angle_beta   90.00
_cell.angle_gamma   90.00
#
_symmetry.space_group_name_H-M   'P 1'
#
loop_
_entity.id
_entity.type
_entity.pdbx_description
1 polymer ?
#
loop_
_entity_poly.entity_id
_entity_poly.type
_entity_poly.pdbx_seq_one_letter_code
_entity_poly.pdbx_strand_id
1 'polypeptide(L)'
;MKKLLSLIMVMGSINSCFAAEMTCPDPQLSQLKEGKIPFPWLKNPFSAYDPPVAELSSFIRANILVAGGIGRGVVCHYAFSKGTYSIWWQGNVKIPAPTNTNWLSSLGGFECPAVRVSDCIFNAAM
;
A
#
# COMPACT_ATOMS: atom_id res chain seq x y z
N MET A 1 -45.32 -0.33 -10.20
CA MET A 1 -44.62 -0.32 -8.89
C MET A 1 -43.74 -1.55 -8.66
N LYS A 2 -44.24 -2.80 -8.75
CA LYS A 2 -43.43 -4.02 -8.53
C LYS A 2 -42.19 -4.15 -9.43
N LYS A 3 -42.29 -3.75 -10.71
CA LYS A 3 -41.16 -3.75 -11.67
C LYS A 3 -40.09 -2.69 -11.37
N LEU A 4 -40.48 -1.57 -10.75
CA LEU A 4 -39.55 -0.49 -10.37
C LEU A 4 -38.78 -0.87 -9.09
N LEU A 5 -39.44 -1.54 -8.14
CA LEU A 5 -38.82 -2.12 -6.95
C LEU A 5 -37.80 -3.23 -7.29
N SER A 6 -38.10 -4.06 -8.30
CA SER A 6 -37.18 -5.11 -8.76
C SER A 6 -35.91 -4.54 -9.42
N LEU A 7 -36.00 -3.38 -10.09
CA LEU A 7 -34.86 -2.74 -10.76
C LEU A 7 -33.91 -2.09 -9.75
N ILE A 8 -34.44 -1.50 -8.67
CA ILE A 8 -33.65 -0.89 -7.59
C ILE A 8 -32.89 -1.98 -6.79
N MET A 9 -33.47 -3.17 -6.63
CA MET A 9 -32.84 -4.27 -5.90
C MET A 9 -31.64 -4.89 -6.66
N VAL A 10 -31.66 -4.85 -8.00
CA VAL A 10 -30.56 -5.34 -8.87
C VAL A 10 -29.42 -4.30 -9.01
N MET A 11 -29.73 -3.00 -8.94
CA MET A 11 -28.69 -1.95 -8.93
C MET A 11 -27.97 -1.80 -7.58
N GLY A 12 -28.54 -2.33 -6.49
CA GLY A 12 -27.90 -2.33 -5.18
C GLY A 12 -26.80 -3.40 -4.99
N SER A 13 -26.63 -4.33 -5.94
CA SER A 13 -25.81 -5.53 -5.76
C SER A 13 -24.40 -5.46 -6.40
N ILE A 14 -24.01 -4.34 -7.03
CA ILE A 14 -22.75 -4.27 -7.83
C ILE A 14 -21.57 -3.62 -7.07
N ASN A 15 -21.77 -3.10 -5.85
CA ASN A 15 -20.67 -2.55 -5.03
C ASN A 15 -19.95 -3.63 -4.19
N SER A 16 -19.51 -4.72 -4.83
CA SER A 16 -18.52 -5.61 -4.23
C SER A 16 -17.15 -4.93 -4.37
N CYS A 17 -16.81 -4.07 -3.41
CA CYS A 17 -15.44 -3.56 -3.30
C CYS A 17 -14.53 -4.76 -2.99
N PHE A 18 -13.79 -5.22 -4.01
CA PHE A 18 -12.86 -6.32 -3.86
C PHE A 18 -11.63 -5.80 -3.12
N ALA A 19 -11.50 -6.16 -1.85
CA ALA A 19 -10.24 -6.00 -1.15
C ALA A 19 -9.28 -7.11 -1.60
N ALA A 20 -8.05 -6.75 -1.94
CA ALA A 20 -6.98 -7.71 -2.19
C ALA A 20 -5.92 -7.63 -1.10
N GLU A 21 -5.39 -8.80 -0.79
CA GLU A 21 -4.14 -8.93 -0.06
C GLU A 21 -2.98 -8.51 -0.97
N MET A 22 -2.15 -7.60 -0.49
CA MET A 22 -1.03 -7.03 -1.24
C MET A 22 0.20 -6.86 -0.36
N THR A 23 1.34 -6.71 -1.03
CA THR A 23 2.63 -6.38 -0.43
C THR A 23 3.24 -5.19 -1.16
N CYS A 24 4.25 -4.58 -0.54
CA CYS A 24 5.11 -3.64 -1.25
C CYS A 24 5.79 -4.33 -2.45
N PRO A 25 5.98 -3.65 -3.60
CA PRO A 25 6.74 -4.19 -4.71
C PRO A 25 8.15 -4.58 -4.25
N ASP A 26 8.56 -5.80 -4.55
CA ASP A 26 9.90 -6.26 -4.22
C ASP A 26 10.92 -5.51 -5.11
N PRO A 27 11.99 -4.92 -4.53
CA PRO A 27 12.94 -4.13 -5.30
C PRO A 27 13.70 -4.96 -6.35
N GLN A 28 13.86 -6.27 -6.13
CA GLN A 28 14.60 -7.18 -7.01
C GLN A 28 13.69 -7.91 -8.02
N LEU A 29 12.41 -8.09 -7.69
CA LEU A 29 11.49 -8.86 -8.54
C LEU A 29 10.49 -8.00 -9.33
N SER A 30 10.30 -6.74 -8.96
CA SER A 30 9.36 -5.83 -9.64
C SER A 30 10.03 -4.91 -10.66
N GLN A 31 9.22 -4.06 -11.30
CA GLN A 31 9.69 -3.00 -12.21
C GLN A 31 10.62 -1.98 -11.54
N LEU A 32 10.70 -1.98 -10.21
CA LEU A 32 11.62 -1.15 -9.45
C LEU A 32 13.10 -1.43 -9.81
N LYS A 33 13.44 -2.69 -10.15
CA LYS A 33 14.79 -3.06 -10.61
C LYS A 33 15.18 -2.39 -11.94
N GLU A 34 14.21 -1.84 -12.67
CA GLU A 34 14.40 -1.10 -13.92
C GLU A 34 14.22 0.42 -13.71
N GLY A 35 14.12 0.87 -12.45
CA GLY A 35 13.85 2.26 -12.11
C GLY A 35 12.42 2.71 -12.43
N LYS A 36 11.48 1.79 -12.65
CA LYS A 36 10.08 2.10 -12.96
C LYS A 36 9.18 1.79 -11.77
N ILE A 37 8.26 2.69 -11.47
CA ILE A 37 7.26 2.48 -10.40
C ILE A 37 6.12 1.64 -10.99
N PRO A 38 5.81 0.45 -10.42
CA PRO A 38 4.74 -0.38 -10.93
C PRO A 38 3.37 0.23 -10.62
N PHE A 39 2.45 0.18 -11.58
CA PHE A 39 1.06 0.56 -11.33
C PHE A 39 0.45 -0.33 -10.22
N PRO A 40 -0.38 0.21 -9.31
CA PRO A 40 -0.85 1.60 -9.19
C PRO A 40 -0.06 2.44 -8.18
N TRP A 41 1.19 2.06 -7.90
CA TRP A 41 2.05 2.83 -7.02
C TRP A 41 2.49 4.13 -7.68
N LEU A 42 2.66 5.15 -6.85
CA LEU A 42 3.13 6.47 -7.26
C LEU A 42 4.41 6.81 -6.49
N LYS A 43 5.21 7.74 -7.03
CA LYS A 43 6.33 8.30 -6.27
C LYS A 43 5.76 9.01 -5.03
N ASN A 44 6.34 8.77 -3.86
CA ASN A 44 6.00 9.55 -2.67
C ASN A 44 6.54 10.98 -2.86
N PRO A 45 5.70 12.04 -2.84
CA PRO A 45 6.16 13.42 -2.97
C PRO A 45 7.11 13.84 -1.84
N PHE A 46 7.11 13.13 -0.71
CA PHE A 46 8.00 13.36 0.43
C PHE A 46 9.28 12.52 0.39
N SER A 47 9.53 11.78 -0.70
CA SER A 47 10.79 11.08 -0.89
C SER A 47 11.92 12.10 -1.09
N ALA A 48 12.88 12.12 -0.16
CA ALA A 48 13.98 13.09 -0.18
C ALA A 48 14.92 12.93 -1.39
N TYR A 49 14.93 11.74 -2.00
CA TYR A 49 15.80 11.41 -3.11
C TYR A 49 15.03 10.77 -4.25
N ASP A 50 15.56 10.96 -5.45
CA ASP A 50 15.28 10.16 -6.64
C ASP A 50 16.50 9.29 -6.92
N PRO A 51 16.44 7.98 -6.66
CA PRO A 51 17.56 7.10 -6.92
C PRO A 51 17.87 7.11 -8.43
N PRO A 52 19.15 7.08 -8.82
CA PRO A 52 19.52 6.70 -10.18
C PRO A 52 18.89 5.35 -10.53
N VAL A 53 18.62 5.14 -11.83
CA VAL A 53 17.93 3.94 -12.34
C VAL A 53 18.48 2.67 -11.66
N ALA A 54 17.57 1.84 -11.12
CA ALA A 54 17.87 0.51 -10.57
C ALA A 54 18.75 0.42 -9.30
N GLU A 55 18.97 1.49 -8.53
CA GLU A 55 19.83 1.42 -7.32
C GLU A 55 19.13 0.95 -6.02
N LEU A 56 17.85 0.56 -6.08
CA LEU A 56 17.14 0.10 -4.88
C LEU A 56 17.70 -1.25 -4.42
N SER A 57 18.32 -1.26 -3.24
CA SER A 57 19.04 -2.42 -2.72
C SER A 57 18.18 -3.31 -1.84
N SER A 58 17.34 -2.73 -0.98
CA SER A 58 16.51 -3.50 -0.05
C SER A 58 15.23 -2.77 0.36
N PHE A 59 14.22 -3.55 0.74
CA PHE A 59 13.05 -3.06 1.46
C PHE A 59 13.43 -2.76 2.92
N ILE A 60 12.91 -1.66 3.48
CA ILE A 60 13.20 -1.22 4.85
C ILE A 60 11.97 -1.39 5.74
N ARG A 61 10.83 -0.85 5.29
CA ARG A 61 9.57 -0.82 6.04
C ARG A 61 8.40 -0.42 5.17
N ALA A 62 7.20 -0.67 5.67
CA ALA A 62 5.96 -0.13 5.13
C ALA A 62 5.20 0.66 6.20
N ASN A 63 4.49 1.71 5.80
CA ASN A 63 3.66 2.52 6.69
C ASN A 63 2.24 2.60 6.14
N ILE A 64 1.23 2.18 6.91
CA ILE A 64 -0.18 2.46 6.61
C ILE A 64 -0.51 3.83 7.20
N LEU A 65 -0.97 4.75 6.35
CA LEU A 65 -1.40 6.08 6.76
C LEU A 65 -2.85 6.03 7.21
N VAL A 66 -3.17 6.60 8.37
CA VAL A 66 -4.55 6.63 8.90
C VAL A 66 -5.02 8.07 9.05
N ALA A 67 -6.22 8.36 8.53
CA ALA A 67 -6.87 9.65 8.72
C ALA A 67 -8.38 9.45 8.95
N GLY A 68 -8.91 10.05 10.01
CA GLY A 68 -10.33 9.92 10.37
C GLY A 68 -10.77 8.47 10.66
N GLY A 69 -9.86 7.64 11.19
CA GLY A 69 -10.15 6.22 11.48
C GLY A 69 -10.18 5.30 10.25
N ILE A 70 -9.69 5.76 9.10
CA ILE A 70 -9.64 5.00 7.84
C ILE A 70 -8.19 4.95 7.35
N GLY A 71 -7.74 3.78 6.88
CA GLY A 71 -6.45 3.67 6.18
C GLY A 71 -6.53 4.32 4.80
N ARG A 72 -5.64 5.28 4.53
CA ARG A 72 -5.63 6.12 3.30
C ARG A 72 -4.48 5.82 2.35
N GLY A 73 -3.75 4.74 2.60
CA GLY A 73 -2.72 4.27 1.70
C GLY A 73 -1.57 3.59 2.43
N VAL A 74 -0.62 3.11 1.65
CA VAL A 74 0.61 2.48 2.15
C VAL A 74 1.82 3.15 1.52
N VAL A 75 2.79 3.55 2.34
CA VAL A 75 4.10 4.03 1.88
C VAL A 75 5.11 2.90 2.07
N CYS A 76 5.83 2.55 1.01
CA CYS A 76 6.90 1.56 1.04
C CYS A 76 8.25 2.27 0.97
N HIS A 77 9.14 1.95 1.90
CA HIS A 77 10.47 2.54 1.99
C HIS A 77 11.54 1.55 1.55
N TYR A 78 12.48 2.02 0.74
CA TYR A 78 13.57 1.23 0.18
C TYR A 78 14.90 1.93 0.41
N ALA A 79 15.94 1.14 0.70
CA ALA A 79 17.30 1.63 0.77
C ALA A 79 17.91 1.74 -0.63
N PHE A 80 18.80 2.72 -0.78
CA PHE A 80 19.73 2.80 -1.90
C PHE A 80 21.04 3.43 -1.42
N SER A 81 22.05 3.51 -2.30
CA SER A 81 23.43 3.89 -1.95
C SER A 81 23.56 5.22 -1.18
N LYS A 82 22.67 6.19 -1.40
CA LYS A 82 22.73 7.54 -0.81
C LYS A 82 21.62 7.85 0.19
N GLY A 83 20.76 6.89 0.53
CA GLY A 83 19.68 7.12 1.50
C GLY A 83 18.48 6.20 1.33
N THR A 84 17.29 6.79 1.50
CA THR A 84 16.00 6.09 1.39
C THR A 84 15.14 6.69 0.29
N TYR A 85 14.52 5.83 -0.50
CA TYR A 85 13.50 6.15 -1.48
C TYR A 85 12.15 5.62 -1.01
N SER A 86 11.05 6.27 -1.39
CA SER A 86 9.72 5.73 -1.08
C SER A 86 8.71 5.92 -2.20
N ILE A 87 7.81 4.94 -2.30
CA ILE A 87 6.63 4.97 -3.17
C ILE A 87 5.39 4.86 -2.32
N TRP A 88 4.26 5.28 -2.87
CA TRP A 88 3.00 5.41 -2.18
C TRP A 88 1.86 4.81 -2.99
N TRP A 89 1.12 3.89 -2.38
CA TRP A 89 -0.20 3.47 -2.84
C TRP A 89 -1.24 4.40 -2.23
N GLN A 90 -1.99 5.12 -3.07
CA GLN A 90 -3.11 5.95 -2.65
C GLN A 90 -4.41 5.15 -2.76
N GLY A 91 -5.04 4.83 -1.64
CA GLY A 91 -6.27 4.05 -1.64
C GLY A 91 -6.74 3.68 -0.25
N ASN A 92 -7.97 3.15 -0.16
CA ASN A 92 -8.49 2.67 1.11
C ASN A 92 -7.78 1.37 1.49
N VAL A 93 -7.19 1.35 2.68
CA VAL A 93 -6.47 0.20 3.22
C VAL A 93 -7.11 -0.20 4.55
N LYS A 94 -7.27 -1.51 4.77
CA LYS A 94 -7.76 -2.02 6.04
C LYS A 94 -6.78 -1.68 7.14
N ILE A 95 -7.29 -1.09 8.23
CA ILE A 95 -6.51 -0.89 9.45
C ILE A 95 -6.13 -2.26 10.03
N PRO A 96 -4.85 -2.51 10.36
CA PRO A 96 -4.42 -3.76 10.98
C PRO A 96 -5.23 -4.09 12.23
N ALA A 97 -5.58 -5.37 12.39
CA ALA A 97 -6.21 -5.83 13.61
C ALA A 97 -5.23 -5.71 14.79
N PRO A 98 -5.71 -5.48 16.03
CA PRO A 98 -4.84 -5.42 17.21
C PRO A 98 -4.01 -6.69 17.45
N THR A 99 -4.45 -7.84 16.89
CA THR A 99 -3.75 -9.12 16.98
C THR A 99 -2.64 -9.29 15.93
N ASN A 100 -2.51 -8.37 14.97
CA ASN A 100 -1.46 -8.45 13.96
C ASN A 100 -0.13 -7.92 14.54
N THR A 101 0.83 -8.82 14.74
CA THR A 101 2.12 -8.49 15.36
C THR A 101 3.12 -7.84 14.41
N ASN A 102 2.87 -7.87 13.09
CA ASN A 102 3.78 -7.29 12.10
C ASN A 102 3.56 -5.78 11.94
N TRP A 103 2.36 -5.29 12.25
CA TRP A 103 2.00 -3.88 12.13
C TRP A 103 1.93 -3.21 13.50
N LEU A 104 2.93 -2.40 13.80
CA LEU A 104 3.06 -1.65 15.05
C LEU A 104 2.34 -0.31 14.93
N SER A 105 1.56 0.08 15.95
CA SER A 105 0.91 1.39 15.99
C SER A 105 1.94 2.52 16.07
N SER A 106 1.73 3.60 15.32
CA SER A 106 2.56 4.79 15.30
C SER A 106 1.70 6.06 15.25
N LEU A 107 2.31 7.24 15.46
CA LEU A 107 1.59 8.53 15.53
C LEU A 107 0.74 8.83 14.28
N GLY A 108 1.13 8.31 13.11
CA GLY A 108 0.46 8.54 11.83
C GLY A 108 -0.35 7.34 11.29
N GLY A 109 -0.42 6.24 12.04
CA GLY A 109 -1.08 5.01 11.61
C GLY A 109 -0.33 3.77 12.08
N PHE A 110 0.18 2.97 11.15
CA PHE A 110 0.86 1.72 11.46
C PHE A 110 2.16 1.58 10.68
N GLU A 111 3.15 0.94 11.29
CA GLU A 111 4.46 0.65 10.70
C GLU A 111 4.75 -0.85 10.74
N CYS A 112 5.23 -1.39 9.63
CA CYS A 112 5.77 -2.74 9.55
C CYS A 112 7.28 -2.65 9.29
N PRO A 113 8.13 -2.80 10.34
CA PRO A 113 9.57 -2.80 10.20
C PRO A 113 10.05 -4.22 9.86
N ALA A 114 10.13 -4.56 8.58
CA ALA A 114 10.52 -5.90 8.16
C ALA A 114 11.62 -5.89 7.07
N VAL A 115 12.36 -7.00 7.01
CA VAL A 115 13.42 -7.19 6.01
C VAL A 115 12.83 -7.61 4.66
N ARG A 116 11.68 -8.29 4.66
CA ARG A 116 11.03 -8.81 3.44
C ARG A 116 9.66 -8.17 3.24
N VAL A 117 9.32 -7.90 1.98
CA VAL A 117 8.00 -7.38 1.62
C VAL A 117 6.86 -8.35 1.98
N SER A 118 7.15 -9.66 2.03
CA SER A 118 6.21 -10.72 2.42
C SER A 118 5.72 -10.63 3.86
N ASP A 119 6.45 -9.93 4.73
CA ASP A 119 6.12 -9.85 6.14
C ASP A 119 5.12 -8.70 6.40
N CYS A 120 5.07 -7.73 5.47
CA CYS A 120 4.22 -6.54 5.54
C CYS A 120 3.01 -6.64 4.61
N ILE A 121 2.21 -7.67 4.83
CA ILE A 121 0.95 -7.89 4.11
C ILE A 121 -0.11 -6.89 4.56
N PHE A 122 -0.80 -6.27 3.61
CA PHE A 122 -1.93 -5.37 3.86
C PHE A 122 -3.10 -5.68 2.92
N ASN A 123 -4.30 -5.23 3.28
CA ASN A 123 -5.50 -5.39 2.45
C ASN A 123 -5.91 -4.03 1.89
N ALA A 124 -5.88 -3.86 0.57
CA ALA A 124 -6.32 -2.64 -0.10
C ALA A 124 -7.59 -2.86 -0.90
N ALA A 125 -8.46 -1.85 -0.90
CA ALA A 125 -9.57 -1.76 -1.83
C ALA A 125 -9.03 -1.50 -3.24
N MET A 126 -9.47 -2.31 -4.21
CA MET A 126 -9.20 -2.15 -5.64
C MET A 126 -10.42 -1.60 -6.36
#